data_AF-A0A519RYD2-F1
#
_entry.id   AF-A0A519RYD2-F1
#
_cell.length_a   1.000
_cell.length_b   1.000
_cell.length_c   1.000
_cell.angle_alpha   90.00
_cell.angle_beta   90.00
_cell.angle_gamma   90.00
#
_symmetry.space_group_name_H-M   'P 1'
#
loop_
_entity.id
_entity.type
_entity.pdbx_description
1 polymer ?
#
loop_
_entity_poly.entity_id
_entity_poly.type
_entity_poly.pdbx_seq_one_letter_code
_entity_poly.pdbx_strand_id
1 'polypeptide(L)'
;MIAGYFAVLVIIAVLTSRKATSESFFVANRNAPWYMVAFAMIGTSLSGVTFISVPGNVYGKSWSYLAVVLGYVAGYVVIGTVLLPLYYRLRLVSIYTYLEQRFGYWSYKTGALFFLISRALGSGLRLYLVAGVLQLAVFDKMGVPFAATVVVSILFIYLYTFKGGLKTILWTDTFQTLAMLSCVALSIYFISSELNLGFKQLVSTVRASSMSQVYFSNFSDDKFFWKQFVSGMFITIVMTGLDQDLMQKNLFWFTPVITMVMNMPETNCFQKNLSSLKFEKYT
;
A
#
# COMPACT_ATOMS: atom_id res chain seq x y z
N MET A 1 6.52 2.18 25.61
CA MET A 1 6.71 1.94 24.15
C MET A 1 5.76 2.77 23.29
N ILE A 2 4.43 2.68 23.49
CA ILE A 2 3.43 3.41 22.69
C ILE A 2 3.63 4.94 22.72
N ALA A 3 3.75 5.55 23.91
CA ALA A 3 4.00 6.99 24.05
C ALA A 3 5.31 7.44 23.37
N GLY A 4 6.35 6.61 23.41
CA GLY A 4 7.63 6.87 22.74
C GLY A 4 7.50 6.87 21.22
N TYR A 5 6.74 5.92 20.66
CA TYR A 5 6.45 5.87 19.22
C TYR A 5 5.70 7.14 18.74
N PHE A 6 4.66 7.55 19.47
CA PHE A 6 3.93 8.79 19.14
C PHE A 6 4.80 10.04 19.31
N ALA A 7 5.66 10.09 20.33
CA ALA A 7 6.61 11.18 20.49
C ALA A 7 7.56 11.29 19.30
N VAL A 8 8.12 10.18 18.82
CA VAL A 8 8.98 10.16 17.63
C VAL A 8 8.22 10.62 16.38
N LEU A 9 6.98 10.19 16.17
CA LEU A 9 6.16 10.67 15.05
C LEU A 9 5.91 12.18 15.11
N VAL A 10 5.56 12.71 16.28
CA VAL A 10 5.35 14.15 16.47
C VAL A 10 6.65 14.91 16.26
N ILE A 11 7.78 14.41 16.75
CA ILE A 11 9.11 15.00 16.55
C ILE A 11 9.44 15.05 15.06
N ILE A 12 9.29 13.94 14.33
CA ILE A 12 9.50 13.89 12.88
C ILE A 12 8.62 14.93 12.20
N ALA A 13 7.31 14.94 12.50
CA ALA A 13 6.36 15.86 11.90
C ALA A 13 6.70 17.34 12.18
N VAL A 14 7.13 17.69 13.39
CA VAL A 14 7.54 19.05 13.75
C VAL A 14 8.85 19.43 13.07
N LEU A 15 9.85 18.54 13.04
CA LEU A 15 11.15 18.80 12.42
C LEU A 15 11.06 18.94 10.91
N THR A 16 10.18 18.17 10.26
CA THR A 16 9.98 18.23 8.81
C THR A 16 9.05 19.37 8.39
N SER A 17 8.07 19.74 9.21
CA SER A 17 7.16 20.88 8.94
C SER A 17 7.83 22.24 9.13
N ARG A 18 8.79 22.37 10.08
CA ARG A 18 9.53 23.63 10.32
C ARG A 18 10.37 24.13 9.15
N LYS A 19 10.65 23.29 8.14
CA LYS A 19 11.38 23.63 6.91
C LYS A 19 10.48 23.65 5.66
N ALA A 20 9.16 23.60 5.83
CA ALA A 20 8.20 23.60 4.74
C ALA A 20 7.82 25.03 4.34
N THR A 21 8.50 25.60 3.34
CA THR A 21 7.98 26.73 2.57
C THR A 21 7.18 26.19 1.39
N SER A 22 6.24 26.98 0.85
CA SER A 22 5.48 26.58 -0.35
C SER A 22 6.39 26.16 -1.50
N GLU A 23 7.59 26.76 -1.64
CA GLU A 23 8.62 26.33 -2.59
C GLU A 23 9.29 25.00 -2.22
N SER A 24 9.59 24.74 -0.94
CA SER A 24 10.21 23.46 -0.55
C SER A 24 9.24 22.27 -0.70
N PHE A 25 7.93 22.53 -0.71
CA PHE A 25 6.89 21.57 -1.12
C PHE A 25 7.03 21.17 -2.60
N PHE A 26 7.36 22.11 -3.49
CA PHE A 26 7.58 21.85 -4.92
C PHE A 26 9.03 21.47 -5.29
N VAL A 27 10.04 21.76 -4.46
CA VAL A 27 11.45 21.46 -4.76
C VAL A 27 11.89 20.09 -4.19
N ALA A 28 11.36 19.66 -3.03
CA ALA A 28 11.53 18.27 -2.58
C ALA A 28 10.84 17.25 -3.51
N ASN A 29 9.93 17.75 -4.35
CA ASN A 29 9.13 17.04 -5.34
C ASN A 29 9.96 16.40 -6.48
N ARG A 30 11.15 16.93 -6.81
CA ARG A 30 11.95 16.45 -7.95
C ARG A 30 13.18 15.61 -7.61
N ASN A 31 13.61 15.61 -6.34
CA ASN A 31 14.90 15.02 -5.93
C ASN A 31 14.78 13.98 -4.80
N ALA A 32 13.58 13.51 -4.46
CA ALA A 32 13.45 12.41 -3.51
C ALA A 32 14.10 11.14 -4.10
N PRO A 33 15.07 10.51 -3.42
CA PRO A 33 15.72 9.33 -3.96
C PRO A 33 14.70 8.19 -4.10
N TRP A 34 14.71 7.55 -5.27
CA TRP A 34 13.73 6.55 -5.67
C TRP A 34 13.60 5.38 -4.67
N TYR A 35 14.69 5.02 -3.98
CA TYR A 35 14.68 3.94 -2.99
C TYR A 35 13.93 4.32 -1.71
N MET A 36 13.99 5.59 -1.27
CA MET A 36 13.19 6.05 -0.12
C MET A 36 11.71 6.09 -0.47
N VAL A 37 11.39 6.52 -1.70
CA VAL A 37 10.02 6.48 -2.23
C VAL A 37 9.51 5.05 -2.27
N ALA A 38 10.26 4.14 -2.88
CA ALA A 38 9.89 2.73 -2.97
C ALA A 38 9.65 2.12 -1.57
N PHE A 39 10.53 2.42 -0.62
CA PHE A 39 10.38 1.96 0.76
C PHE A 39 9.13 2.52 1.45
N ALA A 40 8.87 3.83 1.34
CA ALA A 40 7.65 4.45 1.89
C ALA A 40 6.36 3.90 1.24
N MET A 41 6.43 3.55 -0.05
CA MET A 41 5.30 2.97 -0.78
C MET A 41 4.98 1.54 -0.34
N ILE A 42 5.97 0.77 0.13
CA ILE A 42 5.72 -0.51 0.81
C ILE A 42 4.85 -0.27 2.04
N GLY A 43 5.18 0.73 2.87
CA GLY A 43 4.38 1.12 4.02
C GLY A 43 2.97 1.56 3.68
N THR A 44 2.80 2.34 2.61
CA THR A 44 1.46 2.78 2.16
C THR A 44 0.59 1.59 1.73
N SER A 45 1.21 0.55 1.16
CA SER A 45 0.51 -0.64 0.66
C SER A 45 0.20 -1.65 1.76
N LEU A 46 1.01 -1.67 2.82
CA LEU A 46 0.80 -2.52 4.00
C LEU A 46 -0.08 -1.80 5.03
N SER A 47 -0.77 -2.57 5.87
CA SER A 47 -1.56 -2.02 6.96
C SER A 47 -1.52 -2.92 8.19
N GLY A 48 -1.91 -2.38 9.34
CA GLY A 48 -2.11 -3.19 10.55
C GLY A 48 -3.11 -4.35 10.33
N VAL A 49 -4.08 -4.17 9.41
CA VAL A 49 -5.01 -5.23 9.01
C VAL A 49 -4.24 -6.41 8.40
N THR A 50 -3.34 -6.14 7.46
CA THR A 50 -2.50 -7.16 6.80
C THR A 50 -1.61 -7.88 7.81
N PHE A 51 -1.07 -7.13 8.78
CA PHE A 51 -0.21 -7.66 9.82
C PHE A 51 -0.89 -8.72 10.70
N ILE A 52 -2.21 -8.56 10.92
CA ILE A 52 -3.01 -9.48 11.73
C ILE A 52 -3.62 -10.58 10.85
N SER A 53 -4.16 -10.21 9.68
CA SER A 53 -4.94 -11.12 8.85
C SER A 53 -4.09 -12.14 8.11
N VAL A 54 -2.89 -11.79 7.64
CA VAL A 54 -2.06 -12.72 6.86
C VAL A 54 -1.57 -13.90 7.72
N PRO A 55 -0.98 -13.69 8.92
CA PRO A 55 -0.66 -14.81 9.81
C PRO A 55 -1.90 -15.58 10.25
N GLY A 56 -3.02 -14.90 10.55
CA GLY A 56 -4.28 -15.55 10.90
C GLY A 56 -4.82 -16.45 9.78
N ASN A 57 -4.65 -16.04 8.52
CA ASN A 57 -5.07 -16.82 7.36
C ASN A 57 -4.22 -18.10 7.16
N VAL A 58 -2.98 -18.14 7.65
CA VAL A 58 -2.14 -19.35 7.58
C VAL A 58 -2.77 -20.52 8.35
N TYR A 59 -3.46 -20.23 9.45
CA TYR A 59 -4.11 -21.27 10.27
C TYR A 59 -5.22 -22.01 9.49
N GLY A 60 -6.01 -21.28 8.69
CA GLY A 60 -7.11 -21.87 7.91
C GLY A 60 -6.77 -22.26 6.48
N LYS A 61 -5.77 -21.59 5.87
CA LYS A 61 -5.49 -21.70 4.43
C LYS A 61 -4.02 -21.98 4.08
N SER A 62 -3.20 -22.34 5.06
CA SER A 62 -1.76 -22.58 4.85
C SER A 62 -1.09 -21.37 4.18
N TRP A 63 0.01 -21.57 3.45
CA TRP A 63 0.70 -20.52 2.72
C TRP A 63 0.10 -20.23 1.33
N SER A 64 -1.17 -20.57 1.08
CA SER A 64 -1.87 -20.25 -0.18
C SER A 64 -1.83 -18.77 -0.55
N TYR A 65 -1.76 -17.86 0.44
CA TYR A 65 -1.64 -16.42 0.24
C TYR A 65 -0.37 -16.01 -0.54
N LEU A 66 0.70 -16.83 -0.53
CA LEU A 66 1.89 -16.56 -1.35
C LEU A 66 1.59 -16.57 -2.86
N ALA A 67 0.59 -17.34 -3.32
CA ALA A 67 0.14 -17.28 -4.71
C ALA A 67 -0.42 -15.89 -5.06
N VAL A 68 -1.14 -15.25 -4.13
CA VAL A 68 -1.61 -13.86 -4.27
C VAL A 68 -0.44 -12.89 -4.37
N VAL A 69 0.58 -13.06 -3.51
CA VAL A 69 1.81 -12.24 -3.53
C VAL A 69 2.56 -12.37 -4.86
N LEU A 70 2.66 -13.59 -5.42
CA LEU A 70 3.22 -13.79 -6.75
C LEU A 70 2.37 -13.10 -7.83
N GLY A 71 1.04 -13.12 -7.69
CA GLY A 71 0.12 -12.37 -8.53
C GLY A 71 0.38 -10.86 -8.50
N TYR A 72 0.72 -10.30 -7.33
CA TYR A 72 1.06 -8.88 -7.21
C TYR A 72 2.23 -8.48 -8.11
N VAL A 73 3.25 -9.33 -8.22
CA VAL A 73 4.40 -9.10 -9.10
C VAL A 73 3.94 -8.95 -10.56
N ALA A 74 3.08 -9.86 -11.04
CA ALA A 74 2.52 -9.77 -12.38
C ALA A 74 1.64 -8.51 -12.57
N GLY A 75 0.87 -8.13 -11.54
CA GLY A 75 0.09 -6.89 -11.54
C GLY A 75 0.96 -5.64 -11.66
N TYR A 76 2.06 -5.57 -10.92
CA TYR A 76 3.02 -4.46 -11.01
C TYR A 76 3.68 -4.36 -12.39
N VAL A 77 3.94 -5.49 -13.06
CA VAL A 77 4.42 -5.48 -14.46
C VAL A 77 3.40 -4.80 -15.37
N VAL A 78 2.11 -5.13 -15.25
CA VAL A 78 1.05 -4.46 -16.04
C VAL A 78 0.96 -2.97 -15.72
N ILE A 79 1.03 -2.59 -14.44
CA ILE A 79 1.02 -1.19 -14.04
C ILE A 79 2.20 -0.44 -14.65
N GLY A 80 3.41 -0.99 -14.54
CA GLY A 80 4.65 -0.39 -15.04
C GLY A 80 4.68 -0.23 -16.55
N THR A 81 4.15 -1.22 -17.30
CA THR A 81 4.27 -1.27 -18.76
C THR A 81 3.07 -0.70 -19.51
N VAL A 82 1.89 -0.66 -18.90
CA VAL A 82 0.64 -0.24 -19.56
C VAL A 82 0.05 1.02 -18.92
N LEU A 83 -0.28 0.95 -17.63
CA LEU A 83 -1.03 2.03 -16.97
C LEU A 83 -0.20 3.29 -16.74
N LEU A 84 1.05 3.14 -16.27
CA LEU A 84 1.94 4.28 -16.03
C LEU A 84 2.24 5.08 -17.31
N PRO A 85 2.64 4.45 -18.45
CA PRO A 85 2.83 5.16 -19.70
C PRO A 85 1.57 5.87 -20.20
N LEU A 86 0.39 5.25 -20.03
CA LEU A 86 -0.89 5.83 -20.43
C LEU A 86 -1.19 7.12 -19.65
N TYR A 87 -1.15 7.06 -18.32
CA TYR A 87 -1.50 8.22 -17.48
C TYR A 87 -0.48 9.34 -17.58
N TYR A 88 0.81 9.02 -17.73
CA TYR A 88 1.84 10.03 -17.92
C TYR A 88 1.62 10.84 -19.21
N ARG A 89 1.28 10.16 -20.33
CA ARG A 89 1.03 10.83 -21.62
C ARG A 89 -0.15 11.80 -21.57
N LEU A 90 -1.19 11.43 -20.82
CA LEU A 90 -2.41 12.22 -20.72
C LEU A 90 -2.30 13.41 -19.74
N ARG A 91 -1.17 13.52 -19.00
CA ARG A 91 -0.90 14.61 -18.03
C ARG A 91 -2.08 14.88 -17.10
N LEU A 92 -2.70 13.80 -16.63
CA LEU A 92 -3.91 13.90 -15.82
C LEU A 92 -3.57 14.36 -14.40
N VAL A 93 -4.34 15.32 -13.90
CA VAL A 93 -4.27 15.74 -12.49
C VAL A 93 -4.85 14.64 -11.59
N SER A 94 -5.88 13.94 -12.06
CA SER A 94 -6.54 12.81 -11.40
C SER A 94 -6.71 11.67 -12.40
N ILE A 95 -6.49 10.42 -11.98
CA ILE A 95 -6.70 9.27 -12.86
C ILE A 95 -8.18 9.14 -13.27
N TYR A 96 -9.11 9.68 -12.49
CA TYR A 96 -10.53 9.72 -12.83
C TYR A 96 -10.85 10.78 -13.90
N THR A 97 -10.00 11.78 -14.11
CA THR A 97 -10.13 12.71 -15.25
C THR A 97 -9.99 11.98 -16.59
N TYR A 98 -9.36 10.80 -16.61
CA TYR A 98 -9.40 9.91 -17.76
C TYR A 98 -10.83 9.53 -18.14
N LEU A 99 -11.68 9.24 -17.14
CA LEU A 99 -13.08 8.86 -17.38
C LEU A 99 -13.87 10.02 -18.01
N GLU A 100 -13.57 11.25 -17.60
CA GLU A 100 -14.18 12.44 -18.19
C GLU A 100 -13.83 12.56 -19.68
N GLN A 101 -12.53 12.44 -20.01
CA GLN A 101 -12.06 12.55 -21.40
C GLN A 101 -12.55 11.41 -22.29
N ARG A 102 -12.67 10.19 -21.75
CA ARG A 102 -12.98 8.99 -22.53
C ARG A 102 -14.47 8.65 -22.62
N PHE A 103 -15.21 8.92 -21.56
CA PHE A 103 -16.60 8.48 -21.38
C PHE A 103 -17.55 9.62 -20.97
N GLY A 104 -17.04 10.80 -20.63
CA GLY A 104 -17.82 11.99 -20.32
C GLY A 104 -17.99 12.27 -18.83
N TYR A 105 -18.65 13.41 -18.56
CA TYR A 105 -18.77 14.01 -17.22
C TYR A 105 -19.41 13.09 -16.17
N TRP A 106 -20.48 12.36 -16.53
CA TRP A 106 -21.18 11.48 -15.60
C TRP A 106 -20.34 10.28 -15.19
N SER A 107 -19.53 9.72 -16.10
CA SER A 107 -18.60 8.63 -15.78
C SER A 107 -17.52 9.08 -14.78
N TYR A 108 -17.01 10.30 -14.94
CA TYR A 108 -16.09 10.90 -13.97
C TYR A 108 -16.72 11.05 -12.59
N LYS A 109 -17.92 11.64 -12.50
CA LYS A 109 -18.60 11.86 -11.21
C LYS A 109 -18.88 10.54 -10.49
N THR A 110 -19.37 9.55 -11.22
CA THR A 110 -19.66 8.22 -10.65
C THR A 110 -18.39 7.51 -10.18
N GLY A 111 -17.32 7.53 -10.99
CA GLY A 111 -16.04 6.93 -10.61
C GLY A 111 -15.42 7.60 -9.38
N ALA A 112 -15.39 8.93 -9.35
CA ALA A 112 -14.89 9.69 -8.22
C ALA A 112 -15.73 9.47 -6.94
N LEU A 113 -17.06 9.35 -7.06
CA LEU A 113 -17.94 9.07 -5.92
C LEU A 113 -17.67 7.68 -5.33
N PHE A 114 -17.63 6.64 -6.17
CA PHE A 114 -17.33 5.28 -5.71
C PHE A 114 -15.93 5.19 -5.08
N PHE A 115 -14.95 5.91 -5.63
CA PHE A 115 -13.64 6.04 -5.02
C PHE A 115 -13.71 6.63 -3.61
N LEU A 116 -14.38 7.77 -3.45
CA LEU A 116 -14.49 8.43 -2.15
C LEU A 116 -15.21 7.54 -1.12
N ILE A 117 -16.30 6.86 -1.51
CA ILE A 117 -17.04 5.94 -0.64
C ILE A 117 -16.16 4.75 -0.24
N SER A 118 -15.55 4.06 -1.21
CA SER A 118 -14.69 2.90 -0.94
C SER A 118 -13.48 3.27 -0.08
N ARG A 119 -12.88 4.44 -0.32
CA ARG A 119 -11.78 4.98 0.48
C ARG A 119 -12.20 5.32 1.91
N ALA A 120 -13.37 5.94 2.09
CA ALA A 120 -13.91 6.25 3.42
C ALA A 120 -14.20 4.97 4.21
N LEU A 121 -14.88 3.99 3.60
CA LEU A 121 -15.17 2.70 4.23
C LEU A 121 -13.90 1.93 4.58
N GLY A 122 -12.96 1.84 3.64
CA GLY A 122 -11.68 1.16 3.87
C GLY A 122 -10.86 1.80 4.99
N SER A 123 -10.85 3.14 5.07
CA SER A 123 -10.14 3.87 6.13
C SER A 123 -10.83 3.70 7.49
N GLY A 124 -12.17 3.73 7.53
CA GLY A 124 -12.95 3.47 8.74
C GLY A 124 -12.73 2.06 9.28
N LEU A 125 -12.74 1.03 8.43
CA LEU A 125 -12.48 -0.35 8.84
C LEU A 125 -11.06 -0.53 9.39
N ARG A 126 -10.05 0.07 8.74
CA ARG A 126 -8.66 0.05 9.24
C ARG A 126 -8.56 0.69 10.62
N LEU A 127 -9.19 1.86 10.81
CA LEU A 127 -9.22 2.55 12.10
C LEU A 127 -9.92 1.69 13.16
N TYR A 128 -11.07 1.09 12.84
CA TYR A 128 -11.81 0.22 13.75
C TYR A 128 -10.95 -0.95 14.23
N LEU A 129 -10.24 -1.63 13.31
CA LEU A 129 -9.37 -2.75 13.66
C LEU A 129 -8.20 -2.32 14.54
N VAL A 130 -7.52 -1.22 14.21
CA VAL A 130 -6.39 -0.71 15.01
C VAL A 130 -6.86 -0.25 16.40
N ALA A 131 -7.96 0.49 16.46
CA ALA A 131 -8.55 0.94 17.71
C ALA A 131 -9.01 -0.25 18.57
N GLY A 132 -9.59 -1.29 17.96
CA GLY A 132 -10.01 -2.51 18.65
C GLY A 132 -8.83 -3.27 19.27
N VAL A 133 -7.72 -3.40 18.55
CA VAL A 133 -6.50 -4.03 19.09
C VAL A 133 -5.93 -3.21 20.24
N LEU A 134 -5.86 -1.88 20.11
CA LEU A 134 -5.39 -1.00 21.18
C LEU A 134 -6.30 -1.05 22.41
N GLN A 135 -7.61 -1.13 22.18
CA GLN A 135 -8.62 -1.30 23.22
C GLN A 135 -8.36 -2.57 24.02
N LEU A 136 -8.34 -3.72 23.34
CA LEU A 136 -8.15 -5.03 23.96
C LEU A 136 -6.80 -5.15 24.68
N ALA A 137 -5.74 -4.60 24.09
CA ALA A 137 -4.39 -4.74 24.63
C ALA A 137 -4.11 -3.86 25.85
N VAL A 138 -4.70 -2.66 25.90
CA VAL A 138 -4.32 -1.61 26.87
C VAL A 138 -5.52 -1.06 27.62
N PHE A 139 -6.50 -0.51 26.89
CA PHE A 139 -7.51 0.36 27.47
C PHE A 139 -8.66 -0.37 28.18
N ASP A 140 -8.96 -1.61 27.81
CA ASP A 140 -9.91 -2.46 28.53
C ASP A 140 -9.47 -2.69 29.98
N LYS A 141 -8.17 -2.97 30.19
CA LYS A 141 -7.59 -3.14 31.54
C LYS A 141 -7.64 -1.86 32.36
N MET A 142 -7.77 -0.71 31.72
CA MET A 142 -7.85 0.61 32.35
C MET A 142 -9.31 1.10 32.52
N GLY A 143 -10.30 0.33 32.05
CA GLY A 143 -11.72 0.70 32.13
C GLY A 143 -12.14 1.84 31.19
N VAL A 144 -11.34 2.14 30.15
CA VAL A 144 -11.65 3.22 29.20
C VAL A 144 -12.66 2.70 28.16
N PRO A 145 -13.76 3.43 27.88
CA PRO A 145 -14.74 2.97 26.90
C PRO A 145 -14.20 3.04 25.47
N PHE A 146 -14.57 2.08 24.63
CA PHE A 146 -14.12 1.99 23.23
C PHE A 146 -14.34 3.28 22.42
N ALA A 147 -15.48 3.95 22.64
CA ALA A 147 -15.78 5.22 21.99
C ALA A 147 -14.72 6.30 22.27
N ALA A 148 -14.20 6.38 23.50
CA ALA A 148 -13.14 7.32 23.84
C ALA A 148 -11.83 6.98 23.11
N THR A 149 -11.47 5.70 23.03
CA THR A 149 -10.30 5.23 22.28
C THR A 149 -10.37 5.63 20.81
N VAL A 150 -11.53 5.47 20.17
CA VAL A 150 -11.74 5.86 18.76
C VAL A 150 -11.63 7.37 18.60
N VAL A 151 -12.32 8.18 19.41
CA VAL A 151 -12.31 9.64 19.32
C VAL A 151 -10.91 10.21 19.52
N VAL A 152 -10.18 9.73 20.53
CA VAL A 152 -8.80 10.17 20.80
C VAL A 152 -7.88 9.78 19.65
N SER A 153 -8.04 8.58 19.09
CA SER A 153 -7.25 8.14 17.91
C SER A 153 -7.50 9.03 16.70
N ILE A 154 -8.76 9.37 16.40
CA ILE A 154 -9.11 10.29 15.31
C ILE A 154 -8.51 11.67 15.55
N LEU A 155 -8.60 12.19 16.79
CA LEU A 155 -8.05 13.49 17.15
C LEU A 155 -6.53 13.53 16.92
N PHE A 156 -5.80 12.50 17.35
CA PHE A 156 -4.36 12.42 17.10
C PHE A 156 -4.04 12.35 15.60
N ILE A 157 -4.79 11.53 14.85
CA ILE A 157 -4.64 11.43 13.40
C ILE A 157 -4.84 12.78 12.72
N TYR A 158 -5.90 13.48 13.10
CA TYR A 158 -6.21 14.81 12.59
C TYR A 158 -5.09 15.81 12.91
N LEU A 159 -4.61 15.85 14.16
CA LEU A 159 -3.59 16.80 14.60
C LEU A 159 -2.25 16.63 13.86
N TYR A 160 -1.79 15.39 13.62
CA TYR A 160 -0.53 15.18 12.91
C TYR A 160 -0.69 15.30 11.38
N THR A 161 -1.87 15.00 10.83
CA THR A 161 -2.13 15.12 9.38
C THR A 161 -2.31 16.58 8.97
N PHE A 162 -3.03 17.38 9.76
CA PHE A 162 -3.34 18.78 9.44
C PHE A 162 -2.10 19.66 9.29
N LYS A 163 -1.00 19.33 9.98
CA LYS A 163 0.26 20.08 9.93
C LYS A 163 1.31 19.52 8.96
N GLY A 164 1.01 18.41 8.26
CA GLY A 164 1.99 17.67 7.46
C GLY A 164 1.79 17.82 5.94
N GLY A 165 2.71 18.50 5.24
CA GLY A 165 2.80 18.42 3.77
C GLY A 165 3.35 17.08 3.27
N LEU A 166 3.37 16.86 1.95
CA LEU A 166 3.81 15.61 1.30
C LEU A 166 5.20 15.12 1.76
N LYS A 167 6.14 16.04 2.03
CA LYS A 167 7.47 15.69 2.56
C LYS A 167 7.40 15.09 3.96
N THR A 168 6.56 15.63 4.83
CA THR A 168 6.34 15.07 6.18
C THR A 168 5.74 13.68 6.07
N ILE A 169 4.75 13.50 5.17
CA ILE A 169 4.10 12.22 4.91
C ILE A 169 5.14 11.16 4.48
N LEU A 170 6.05 11.48 3.56
CA LEU A 170 7.09 10.54 3.11
C LEU A 170 7.97 10.04 4.28
N TRP A 171 8.39 10.93 5.18
CA TRP A 171 9.21 10.56 6.34
C TRP A 171 8.43 9.77 7.37
N THR A 172 7.18 10.14 7.65
CA THR A 172 6.33 9.40 8.58
C THR A 172 6.01 8.01 8.03
N ASP A 173 5.70 7.87 6.74
CA ASP A 173 5.42 6.58 6.09
C ASP A 173 6.67 5.68 6.11
N THR A 174 7.86 6.25 5.86
CA THR A 174 9.14 5.53 5.96
C THR A 174 9.36 4.99 7.37
N PHE A 175 9.19 5.83 8.39
CA PHE A 175 9.35 5.42 9.78
C PHE A 175 8.32 4.35 10.19
N GLN A 176 7.06 4.51 9.79
CA GLN A 176 6.01 3.52 10.03
C GLN A 176 6.34 2.17 9.38
N THR A 177 6.81 2.19 8.12
CA THR A 177 7.25 0.97 7.41
C THR A 177 8.36 0.27 8.17
N LEU A 178 9.39 1.02 8.58
CA LEU A 178 10.52 0.48 9.34
C LEU A 178 10.05 -0.14 10.65
N ALA A 179 9.22 0.57 11.41
CA ALA A 179 8.67 0.08 12.67
C ALA A 179 7.86 -1.22 12.46
N MET A 180 7.03 -1.30 11.41
CA MET A 180 6.29 -2.50 11.06
C MET A 180 7.21 -3.69 10.74
N LEU A 181 8.23 -3.50 9.90
CA LEU A 181 9.18 -4.56 9.55
C LEU A 181 9.99 -5.03 10.77
N SER A 182 10.41 -4.09 11.64
CA SER A 182 11.06 -4.41 12.90
C SER A 182 10.15 -5.22 13.82
N CYS A 183 8.85 -4.89 13.90
CA CYS A 183 7.89 -5.69 14.66
C CYS A 183 7.80 -7.13 14.14
N VAL A 184 7.75 -7.35 12.82
CA VAL A 184 7.76 -8.72 12.26
C VAL A 184 9.00 -9.48 12.69
N ALA A 185 10.18 -8.88 12.52
CA ALA A 185 11.45 -9.51 12.84
C ALA A 185 11.55 -9.85 14.34
N LEU A 186 11.14 -8.93 15.21
CA LEU A 186 11.09 -9.14 16.66
C LEU A 186 10.08 -10.20 17.05
N SER A 187 8.89 -10.24 16.44
CA SER A 187 7.90 -11.29 16.69
C SER A 187 8.45 -12.67 16.35
N ILE A 188 9.10 -12.82 15.18
CA ILE A 188 9.74 -14.09 14.79
C ILE A 188 10.84 -14.47 15.80
N TYR A 189 11.67 -13.50 16.20
CA TYR A 189 12.74 -13.71 17.17
C TYR A 189 12.19 -14.17 18.54
N PHE A 190 11.22 -13.46 19.10
CA PHE A 190 10.63 -13.83 20.40
C PHE A 190 9.93 -15.17 20.36
N ILE A 191 9.17 -15.47 19.30
CA ILE A 191 8.55 -16.79 19.12
C ILE A 191 9.63 -17.89 19.06
N SER A 192 10.70 -17.67 18.29
CA SER A 192 11.81 -18.64 18.19
C SER A 192 12.49 -18.87 19.54
N SER A 193 12.69 -17.80 20.32
CA SER A 193 13.30 -17.84 21.65
C SER A 193 12.42 -18.58 22.66
N GLU A 194 11.12 -18.29 22.71
CA GLU A 194 10.15 -18.96 23.60
C GLU A 194 10.02 -20.45 23.27
N LEU A 195 10.11 -20.81 21.99
CA LEU A 195 10.12 -22.21 21.56
C LEU A 195 11.49 -22.89 21.71
N ASN A 196 12.51 -22.18 22.19
CA ASN A 196 13.89 -22.66 22.30
C ASN A 196 14.44 -23.21 20.97
N LEU A 197 14.02 -22.63 19.85
CA LEU A 197 14.45 -23.02 18.51
C LEU A 197 15.54 -22.07 18.00
N GLY A 198 16.66 -22.63 17.54
CA GLY A 198 17.60 -21.88 16.70
C GLY A 198 17.04 -21.66 15.28
N PHE A 199 17.62 -20.72 14.52
CA PHE A 199 17.14 -20.37 13.17
C PHE A 199 17.00 -21.58 12.23
N LYS A 200 17.98 -22.49 12.22
CA LYS A 200 17.92 -23.72 11.40
C LYS A 200 16.75 -24.62 11.80
N GLN A 201 16.52 -24.77 13.10
CA GLN A 201 15.42 -25.59 13.63
C GLN A 201 14.07 -24.95 13.32
N LEU A 202 13.96 -23.62 13.44
CA LEU A 202 12.75 -22.88 13.05
C LEU A 202 12.39 -23.15 11.59
N VAL A 203 13.36 -23.05 10.68
CA VAL A 203 13.15 -23.34 9.24
C VAL A 203 12.74 -24.79 9.00
N SER A 204 13.37 -25.77 9.68
CA SER A 204 12.96 -27.17 9.54
C SER A 204 11.55 -27.43 10.08
N THR A 205 11.19 -26.82 11.20
CA THR A 205 9.85 -26.94 11.80
C THR A 205 8.78 -26.37 10.88
N VAL A 206 9.03 -25.19 10.29
CA VAL A 206 8.12 -24.57 9.33
C VAL A 206 7.98 -25.45 8.08
N ARG A 207 9.09 -25.93 7.51
CA ARG A 207 9.06 -26.80 6.31
C ARG A 207 8.34 -28.13 6.54
N ALA A 208 8.45 -28.70 7.73
CA ALA A 208 7.76 -29.94 8.09
C ALA A 208 6.26 -29.74 8.35
N SER A 209 5.81 -28.51 8.56
CA SER A 209 4.40 -28.20 8.83
C SER A 209 3.55 -28.31 7.56
N SER A 210 2.39 -28.95 7.67
CA SER A 210 1.35 -28.97 6.62
C SER A 210 0.83 -27.57 6.28
N MET A 211 0.98 -26.59 7.19
CA MET A 211 0.61 -25.19 6.95
C MET A 211 1.58 -24.46 6.00
N SER A 212 2.75 -25.02 5.70
CA SER A 212 3.73 -24.41 4.78
C SER A 212 3.43 -24.66 3.30
N GLN A 213 2.37 -25.42 2.99
CA GLN A 213 1.97 -25.69 1.60
C GLN A 213 1.57 -24.39 0.89
N VAL A 214 2.22 -24.15 -0.25
CA VAL A 214 1.98 -22.97 -1.11
C VAL A 214 1.10 -23.32 -2.31
N TYR A 215 1.33 -24.49 -2.91
CA TYR A 215 0.69 -24.87 -4.17
C TYR A 215 -0.50 -25.80 -3.92
N PHE A 216 -1.67 -25.36 -4.38
CA PHE A 216 -2.92 -26.12 -4.35
C PHE A 216 -3.41 -26.31 -5.79
N SER A 217 -3.55 -27.56 -6.24
CA SER A 217 -3.88 -27.94 -7.62
C SER A 217 -5.36 -28.18 -7.88
N ASN A 218 -6.17 -28.37 -6.83
CA ASN A 218 -7.59 -28.66 -6.98
C ASN A 218 -8.35 -27.41 -7.42
N PHE A 219 -8.96 -27.43 -8.61
CA PHE A 219 -9.70 -26.31 -9.17
C PHE A 219 -10.90 -25.89 -8.30
N SER A 220 -11.56 -26.82 -7.62
CA SER A 220 -12.73 -26.52 -6.78
C SER A 220 -12.38 -25.88 -5.44
N ASP A 221 -11.11 -25.97 -5.02
CA ASP A 221 -10.61 -25.37 -3.79
C ASP A 221 -10.52 -23.84 -3.94
N ASP A 222 -10.89 -23.10 -2.89
CA ASP A 222 -10.73 -21.65 -2.86
C ASP A 222 -9.25 -21.26 -2.83
N LYS A 223 -8.37 -22.13 -2.32
CA LYS A 223 -6.91 -21.96 -2.29
C LYS A 223 -6.21 -22.26 -3.61
N PHE A 224 -6.95 -22.70 -4.65
CA PHE A 224 -6.37 -23.06 -5.95
C PHE A 224 -5.38 -22.01 -6.45
N PHE A 225 -4.16 -22.44 -6.76
CA PHE A 225 -3.02 -21.55 -6.99
C PHE A 225 -3.33 -20.48 -8.05
N TRP A 226 -3.88 -20.87 -9.20
CA TRP A 226 -4.14 -19.93 -10.29
C TRP A 226 -5.29 -18.96 -9.99
N LYS A 227 -6.31 -19.36 -9.21
CA LYS A 227 -7.35 -18.43 -8.73
C LYS A 227 -6.73 -17.36 -7.83
N GLN A 228 -5.88 -17.76 -6.89
CA GLN A 228 -5.19 -16.84 -5.98
C GLN A 228 -4.20 -15.94 -6.72
N PHE A 229 -3.43 -16.48 -7.67
CA PHE A 229 -2.48 -15.74 -8.49
C PHE A 229 -3.18 -14.68 -9.36
N VAL A 230 -4.21 -15.06 -10.10
CA VAL A 230 -4.97 -14.13 -10.95
C VAL A 230 -5.68 -13.09 -10.08
N SER A 231 -6.25 -13.50 -8.93
CA SER A 231 -6.83 -12.57 -7.96
C SER A 231 -5.80 -11.55 -7.49
N GLY A 232 -4.59 -11.97 -7.10
CA GLY A 232 -3.52 -11.06 -6.73
C GLY A 232 -3.18 -10.05 -7.83
N MET A 233 -3.02 -10.52 -9.06
CA MET A 233 -2.75 -9.66 -10.21
C MET A 233 -3.80 -8.55 -10.38
N PHE A 234 -5.08 -8.90 -10.35
CA PHE A 234 -6.17 -7.93 -10.45
C PHE A 234 -6.31 -7.04 -9.22
N ILE A 235 -6.09 -7.58 -8.01
CA ILE A 235 -6.07 -6.80 -6.77
C ILE A 235 -5.03 -5.69 -6.87
N THR A 236 -3.80 -5.99 -7.28
CA THR A 236 -2.76 -4.97 -7.46
C THR A 236 -3.11 -3.96 -8.55
N ILE A 237 -3.64 -4.41 -9.69
CA ILE A 237 -4.07 -3.49 -10.75
C ILE A 237 -5.16 -2.53 -10.25
N VAL A 238 -6.16 -3.02 -9.52
CA VAL A 238 -7.22 -2.17 -8.98
C VAL A 238 -6.69 -1.26 -7.87
N MET A 239 -5.98 -1.82 -6.89
CA MET A 239 -5.56 -1.09 -5.69
C MET A 239 -4.41 -0.13 -5.94
N THR A 240 -3.51 -0.41 -6.88
CA THR A 240 -2.34 0.44 -7.16
C THR A 240 -2.47 1.13 -8.51
N GLY A 241 -2.99 0.42 -9.51
CA GLY A 241 -3.15 0.92 -10.87
C GLY A 241 -4.30 1.91 -11.04
N LEU A 242 -5.43 1.66 -10.37
CA LEU A 242 -6.69 2.39 -10.54
C LEU A 242 -7.14 3.16 -9.29
N ASP A 243 -6.37 3.10 -8.20
CA ASP A 243 -6.60 3.91 -7.01
C ASP A 243 -5.87 5.26 -7.11
N GLN A 244 -6.60 6.34 -6.85
CA GLN A 244 -6.08 7.70 -7.00
C GLN A 244 -4.86 7.97 -6.12
N ASP A 245 -4.87 7.57 -4.86
CA ASP A 245 -3.81 7.91 -3.90
C ASP A 245 -2.52 7.16 -4.26
N LEU A 246 -2.62 5.86 -4.51
CA LEU A 246 -1.45 5.03 -4.86
C LEU A 246 -0.91 5.36 -6.26
N MET A 247 -1.79 5.56 -7.26
CA MET A 247 -1.34 5.91 -8.60
C MET A 247 -0.80 7.34 -8.67
N GLN A 248 -1.40 8.32 -7.97
CA GLN A 248 -0.84 9.67 -7.92
C GLN A 248 0.53 9.68 -7.26
N LYS A 249 0.74 8.94 -6.16
CA LYS A 249 2.08 8.78 -5.57
C LYS A 249 3.05 8.21 -6.58
N ASN A 250 2.67 7.16 -7.32
CA ASN A 250 3.53 6.57 -8.36
C ASN A 250 3.90 7.58 -9.45
N LEU A 251 2.92 8.30 -10.00
CA LEU A 251 3.16 9.31 -11.04
C LEU A 251 4.02 10.46 -10.50
N PHE A 252 3.70 10.98 -9.32
CA PHE A 252 4.37 12.11 -8.71
C PHE A 252 5.84 11.81 -8.40
N TRP A 253 6.12 10.72 -7.70
CA TRP A 253 7.46 10.42 -7.22
C TRP A 253 8.36 9.76 -8.25
N PHE A 254 7.80 8.94 -9.16
CA PHE A 254 8.59 8.29 -10.19
C PHE A 254 8.65 9.08 -11.49
N THR A 255 8.10 10.29 -11.59
CA THR A 255 8.22 11.12 -12.81
C THR A 255 9.64 11.14 -13.40
N PRO A 256 10.74 11.33 -12.63
CA PRO A 256 12.09 11.30 -13.19
C PRO A 256 12.49 9.93 -13.77
N VAL A 257 12.16 8.85 -13.06
CA VAL A 257 12.46 7.47 -13.47
C VAL A 257 11.58 7.05 -14.66
N ILE A 258 10.30 7.36 -14.64
CA ILE A 258 9.35 7.14 -15.73
C ILE A 258 9.83 7.88 -16.98
N THR A 259 10.27 9.14 -16.84
CA THR A 259 10.81 9.91 -17.97
C THR A 259 12.06 9.25 -18.55
N MET A 260 12.96 8.74 -17.70
CA MET A 260 14.15 8.00 -18.13
C MET A 260 13.79 6.70 -18.87
N VAL A 261 12.87 5.90 -18.33
CA VAL A 261 12.43 4.62 -18.92
C VAL A 261 11.64 4.84 -20.22
N MET A 262 10.78 5.85 -20.26
CA MET A 262 9.98 6.17 -21.46
C MET A 262 10.79 6.78 -22.59
N ASN A 263 11.97 7.34 -22.29
CA ASN A 263 12.90 7.84 -23.30
C ASN A 263 13.91 6.77 -23.77
N MET A 264 13.83 5.53 -23.28
CA MET A 264 14.66 4.43 -23.76
C MET A 264 14.24 3.99 -25.18
N PRO A 265 15.19 3.63 -26.07
CA PRO A 265 14.88 3.24 -27.45
C PRO A 265 13.94 2.02 -27.57
N GLU A 266 14.02 1.08 -26.63
CA GLU A 266 13.24 -0.17 -26.64
C GLU A 266 11.77 0.05 -26.29
N THR A 267 11.47 1.01 -25.40
CA THR A 267 10.08 1.34 -25.04
C THR A 267 9.35 2.06 -26.17
N ASN A 268 10.06 2.75 -27.07
CA ASN A 268 9.48 3.36 -28.28
C ASN A 268 8.82 2.34 -29.22
N CYS A 269 9.32 1.10 -29.29
CA CYS A 269 8.75 0.05 -30.13
C CYS A 269 7.40 -0.44 -29.58
N PHE A 270 7.33 -0.67 -28.26
CA PHE A 270 6.10 -1.04 -27.56
C PHE A 270 5.07 0.12 -27.57
N GLN A 271 5.56 1.36 -27.44
CA GLN A 271 4.78 2.57 -27.53
C GLN A 271 4.14 2.79 -28.91
N LYS A 272 4.83 2.42 -30.00
CA LYS A 272 4.31 2.48 -31.38
C LYS A 272 3.11 1.53 -31.55
N ASN A 273 3.20 0.32 -30.98
CA ASN A 273 2.12 -0.68 -30.99
C ASN A 273 0.92 -0.34 -30.08
N LEU A 274 1.12 0.43 -29.01
CA LEU A 274 -0.02 0.97 -28.23
C LEU A 274 -0.64 2.22 -28.87
N SER A 275 0.12 3.00 -29.65
CA SER A 275 -0.40 4.16 -30.37
C SER A 275 -1.23 3.80 -31.61
N SER A 276 -1.05 2.58 -32.15
CA SER A 276 -1.91 2.00 -33.17
C SER A 276 -3.23 1.46 -32.62
N LEU A 277 -3.35 1.28 -31.29
CA LEU A 277 -4.64 1.13 -30.59
C LEU A 277 -5.36 2.48 -30.42
N LYS A 278 -5.23 3.38 -31.41
CA LYS A 278 -6.20 4.47 -31.58
C LYS A 278 -7.55 3.81 -31.76
N PHE A 279 -8.35 3.81 -30.71
CA PHE A 279 -9.79 3.59 -30.82
C PHE A 279 -10.27 4.52 -31.91
N GLU A 280 -10.66 3.90 -33.00
CA GLU A 280 -11.21 4.52 -34.19
C GLU A 280 -12.24 5.55 -33.74
N LYS A 281 -12.02 6.80 -34.15
CA LYS A 281 -12.93 7.91 -33.90
C LYS A 281 -14.30 7.47 -34.43
N TYR A 282 -15.21 7.13 -33.53
CA TYR A 282 -16.63 7.12 -33.89
C TYR A 282 -17.04 8.58 -34.03
N THR A 283 -17.19 8.99 -35.29
CA THR A 283 -18.10 10.02 -35.80
C THR A 283 -19.46 9.95 -35.13
#